data_AF-A0A7V7FMJ6-F1
#
_entry.id   AF-A0A7V7FMJ6-F1
#
_cell.length_a   1.000
_cell.length_b   1.000
_cell.length_c   1.000
_cell.angle_alpha   90.00
_cell.angle_beta   90.00
_cell.angle_gamma   90.00
#
_symmetry.space_group_name_H-M   'P 1'
#
loop_
_entity.id
_entity.type
_entity.pdbx_description
1 polymer ?
#
loop_
_entity_poly.entity_id
_entity_poly.type
_entity_poly.pdbx_seq_one_letter_code
_entity_poly.pdbx_strand_id
1 'polypeptide(L)'
;MKFSSFGHFAAGALVLALVVASAGESKAACANFPDVSWWGNISHERISRYVQRKHDGDWIPYIAKWERQLAKVKDVYDRDSSIVIRKRGITLQGDALGDYITKIVERIDVTRCLAGNFLKRSRSS
;
A
#
# COMPACT_ATOMS: atom_id res chain seq x y z
N MET A 1 -14.43 -41.09 61.09
CA MET A 1 -15.47 -40.61 62.01
C MET A 1 -15.08 -39.23 62.53
N LYS A 2 -16.06 -38.30 62.53
CA LYS A 2 -16.09 -36.98 63.24
C LYS A 2 -15.08 -35.91 62.82
N PHE A 3 -15.38 -34.61 62.87
CA PHE A 3 -16.50 -33.74 62.48
C PHE A 3 -16.00 -32.32 62.81
N SER A 4 -16.45 -31.32 62.04
CA SER A 4 -16.52 -29.90 62.45
C SER A 4 -15.20 -29.09 62.40
N SER A 5 -15.16 -27.81 62.06
CA SER A 5 -16.21 -26.83 61.76
C SER A 5 -15.64 -25.63 60.98
N PHE A 6 -16.57 -24.87 60.41
CA PHE A 6 -16.46 -23.60 59.70
C PHE A 6 -15.58 -22.53 60.36
N GLY A 7 -14.95 -21.69 59.52
CA GLY A 7 -14.30 -20.44 59.94
C GLY A 7 -14.12 -19.45 58.78
N HIS A 8 -15.12 -18.60 58.59
CA HIS A 8 -15.09 -17.20 58.14
C HIS A 8 -14.22 -16.75 56.95
N PHE A 9 -14.96 -16.32 55.91
CA PHE A 9 -14.75 -15.14 55.08
C PHE A 9 -13.50 -14.29 55.38
N ALA A 10 -12.54 -14.33 54.46
CA ALA A 10 -11.73 -13.17 54.14
C ALA A 10 -11.77 -13.00 52.62
N ALA A 11 -12.44 -11.94 52.20
CA ALA A 11 -12.55 -11.48 50.83
C ALA A 11 -11.15 -11.22 50.26
N GLY A 12 -10.56 -12.23 49.61
CA GLY A 12 -9.37 -12.08 48.79
C GLY A 12 -9.78 -11.53 47.44
N ALA A 13 -9.63 -10.21 47.25
CA ALA A 13 -9.93 -9.52 46.00
C ALA A 13 -9.19 -10.18 44.83
N LEU A 14 -9.95 -10.84 43.95
CA LEU A 14 -9.45 -11.37 42.69
C LEU A 14 -9.31 -10.20 41.70
N VAL A 15 -8.17 -9.50 41.74
CA VAL A 15 -7.86 -8.46 40.75
C VAL A 15 -7.42 -9.16 39.46
N LEU A 16 -8.39 -9.43 38.58
CA LEU A 16 -8.14 -9.80 37.19
C LEU A 16 -7.55 -8.59 36.45
N ALA A 17 -6.22 -8.48 36.45
CA ALA A 17 -5.52 -7.53 35.61
C ALA A 17 -5.65 -7.97 34.14
N LEU A 18 -6.64 -7.42 33.44
CA LEU A 18 -6.73 -7.48 31.98
C LEU A 18 -5.57 -6.66 31.41
N VAL A 19 -4.46 -7.33 31.13
CA VAL A 19 -3.39 -6.77 30.30
C VAL A 19 -3.94 -6.70 28.88
N VAL A 20 -4.54 -5.57 28.53
CA VAL A 20 -4.89 -5.25 27.15
C VAL A 20 -3.56 -5.04 26.42
N ALA A 21 -3.06 -6.12 25.81
CA ALA A 21 -1.96 -6.04 24.87
C ALA A 21 -2.44 -5.20 23.68
N SER A 22 -2.12 -3.90 23.70
CA SER A 22 -2.24 -3.05 22.53
C SER A 22 -1.27 -3.60 21.49
N ALA A 23 -1.76 -4.44 20.59
CA ALA A 23 -1.07 -4.76 19.35
C ALA A 23 -0.90 -3.43 18.62
N GLY A 24 0.26 -2.80 18.80
CA GLY A 24 0.69 -1.69 17.96
C GLY A 24 0.75 -2.26 16.56
N GLU A 25 -0.26 -1.97 15.75
CA GLU A 25 -0.24 -2.26 14.32
C GLU A 25 0.99 -1.54 13.77
N SER A 26 2.07 -2.31 13.57
CA SER A 26 3.26 -1.81 12.91
C SER A 26 2.81 -1.37 11.54
N LYS A 27 2.67 -0.06 11.36
CA LYS A 27 2.19 0.57 10.14
C LYS A 27 3.18 0.18 9.04
N ALA A 28 2.88 -0.91 8.34
CA ALA A 28 3.78 -1.48 7.37
C ALA A 28 4.21 -0.36 6.41
N ALA A 29 5.52 -0.15 6.29
CA ALA A 29 6.06 0.79 5.33
C ALA A 29 5.58 0.34 3.94
N CYS A 30 5.22 1.30 3.08
CA CYS A 30 4.82 0.97 1.72
C CYS A 30 5.99 0.30 0.99
N ALA A 31 5.71 -0.66 0.11
CA ALA A 31 6.73 -1.28 -0.73
C ALA A 31 7.43 -0.23 -1.60
N ASN A 32 8.65 -0.51 -2.05
CA ASN A 32 9.36 0.35 -3.00
C ASN A 32 8.67 0.33 -4.36
N PHE A 33 8.80 1.42 -5.11
CA PHE A 33 8.41 1.40 -6.51
C PHE A 33 9.28 0.41 -7.28
N PRO A 34 8.72 -0.33 -8.25
CA PRO A 34 9.53 -1.23 -9.03
C PRO A 34 10.46 -0.44 -9.97
N ASP A 35 11.60 -1.05 -10.28
CA ASP A 35 12.57 -0.45 -11.17
C ASP A 35 12.17 -0.64 -12.64
N VAL A 36 11.99 0.48 -13.33
CA VAL A 36 11.64 0.55 -14.75
C VAL A 36 12.43 1.70 -15.37
N SER A 37 13.36 1.37 -16.26
CA SER A 37 14.39 2.30 -16.76
C SER A 37 13.84 3.59 -17.40
N TRP A 38 12.62 3.56 -17.94
CA TRP A 38 11.98 4.74 -18.55
C TRP A 38 11.03 5.51 -17.65
N TRP A 39 10.79 5.08 -16.40
CA TRP A 39 10.03 5.85 -15.42
C TRP A 39 10.88 6.93 -14.74
N GLY A 40 12.20 6.86 -14.90
CA GLY A 40 13.15 7.75 -14.27
C GLY A 40 13.32 7.45 -12.78
N ASN A 41 14.02 8.33 -12.07
CA ASN A 41 14.25 8.18 -10.63
C ASN A 41 12.96 8.53 -9.87
N ILE A 42 12.15 7.52 -9.57
CA ILE A 42 10.94 7.62 -8.76
C ILE A 42 11.20 7.11 -7.35
N SER A 43 10.61 7.79 -6.37
CA SER A 43 10.66 7.41 -4.96
C SER A 43 9.38 7.86 -4.27
N HIS A 44 9.08 7.32 -3.08
CA HIS A 44 7.92 7.75 -2.29
C HIS A 44 7.88 9.26 -2.09
N GLU A 45 9.02 9.86 -1.76
CA GLU A 45 9.13 11.30 -1.53
C GLU A 45 8.87 12.11 -2.80
N ARG A 46 9.48 11.73 -3.92
CA ARG A 46 9.30 12.44 -5.21
C ARG A 46 7.86 12.37 -5.68
N ILE A 47 7.20 11.22 -5.54
CA ILE A 47 5.79 11.07 -5.90
C ILE A 47 4.90 11.86 -4.95
N SER A 48 5.14 11.80 -3.64
CA SER A 48 4.37 12.58 -2.66
C SER A 48 4.49 14.09 -2.92
N ARG A 49 5.70 14.60 -3.18
CA ARG A 49 5.91 16.01 -3.56
C ARG A 49 5.25 16.37 -4.88
N TYR A 50 5.23 15.45 -5.85
CA TYR A 50 4.54 15.67 -7.12
C TYR A 50 3.03 15.80 -6.89
N VAL A 51 2.41 14.87 -6.16
CA VAL A 51 0.97 14.90 -5.86
C VAL A 51 0.62 16.15 -5.06
N GLN A 52 1.41 16.49 -4.04
CA GLN A 52 1.20 17.71 -3.27
C GLN A 52 1.19 18.98 -4.14
N ARG A 53 2.12 19.08 -5.10
CA ARG A 53 2.28 20.29 -5.93
C ARG A 53 1.34 20.33 -7.15
N LYS A 54 0.95 19.17 -7.68
CA LYS A 54 0.17 19.08 -8.93
C LYS A 54 -1.30 18.76 -8.73
N HIS A 55 -1.65 18.25 -7.57
CA HIS A 55 -3.00 17.83 -7.22
C HIS A 55 -3.39 18.30 -5.82
N ASP A 56 -2.65 19.24 -5.21
CA ASP A 56 -2.91 19.79 -3.88
C ASP A 56 -3.03 18.73 -2.77
N GLY A 57 -2.33 17.60 -2.95
CA GLY A 57 -2.38 16.47 -2.03
C GLY A 57 -3.53 15.49 -2.32
N ASP A 58 -4.38 15.75 -3.31
CA ASP A 58 -5.37 14.80 -3.80
C ASP A 58 -4.70 13.69 -4.62
N TRP A 59 -4.74 12.47 -4.08
CA TRP A 59 -4.14 11.30 -4.69
C TRP A 59 -5.03 10.65 -5.76
N ILE A 60 -6.35 10.92 -5.76
CA ILE A 60 -7.30 10.31 -6.70
C ILE A 60 -6.92 10.55 -8.17
N PRO A 61 -6.69 11.79 -8.63
CA PRO A 61 -6.35 12.04 -10.04
C PRO A 61 -5.04 11.36 -10.44
N TYR A 62 -4.08 11.26 -9.51
CA TYR A 62 -2.81 10.61 -9.75
C TYR A 62 -2.94 9.09 -9.88
N ILE A 63 -3.70 8.44 -9.00
CA ILE A 63 -3.99 7.00 -9.08
C ILE A 63 -4.75 6.68 -10.37
N ALA A 64 -5.81 7.45 -10.66
CA ALA A 64 -6.66 7.23 -11.84
C ALA A 64 -5.87 7.34 -13.15
N LYS A 65 -4.83 8.17 -13.22
CA LYS A 65 -3.92 8.22 -14.38
C LYS A 65 -3.26 6.86 -14.64
N TRP A 66 -2.79 6.19 -13.60
CA TRP A 66 -2.09 4.91 -13.73
C TRP A 66 -3.05 3.74 -13.96
N GLU A 67 -4.26 3.79 -13.40
CA GLU A 67 -5.32 2.83 -13.73
C GLU A 67 -5.72 2.92 -15.20
N ARG A 68 -5.87 4.13 -15.75
CA ARG A 68 -6.09 4.33 -17.20
C ARG A 68 -4.92 3.81 -18.04
N GLN A 69 -3.69 4.00 -17.56
CA GLN A 69 -2.51 3.47 -18.24
C GLN A 69 -2.54 1.94 -18.24
N LEU A 70 -2.83 1.31 -17.09
CA LEU A 70 -2.97 -0.14 -16.96
C LEU A 70 -4.00 -0.70 -17.93
N ALA A 71 -5.19 -0.09 -17.99
CA ALA A 71 -6.26 -0.51 -18.89
C ALA A 71 -5.81 -0.48 -20.36
N LYS A 72 -5.13 0.60 -20.77
CA LYS A 72 -4.59 0.72 -22.13
C LYS A 72 -3.53 -0.33 -22.43
N VAL A 73 -2.63 -0.61 -21.48
CA VAL A 73 -1.57 -1.61 -21.70
C VAL A 73 -2.16 -3.02 -21.77
N LYS A 74 -3.15 -3.34 -20.93
CA LYS A 74 -3.89 -4.60 -21.00
C LYS A 74 -4.61 -4.78 -22.35
N ASP A 75 -5.32 -3.76 -22.82
CA ASP A 75 -5.96 -3.78 -24.14
C ASP A 75 -4.97 -3.99 -25.31
N VAL A 76 -3.73 -3.51 -25.19
CA VAL A 76 -2.69 -3.81 -26.19
C VAL A 76 -2.22 -5.27 -26.09
N TYR A 77 -2.05 -5.78 -24.87
CA TYR A 77 -1.66 -7.16 -24.60
C TYR A 77 -2.71 -8.16 -25.06
N ASP A 78 -3.98 -7.92 -24.76
CA ASP A 78 -5.12 -8.80 -25.09
C ASP A 78 -5.35 -8.92 -26.61
N ARG A 79 -4.78 -8.01 -27.41
CA ARG A 79 -4.80 -8.03 -28.88
C ARG A 79 -3.50 -8.54 -29.49
N ASP A 80 -2.64 -9.17 -28.69
CA ASP A 80 -1.32 -9.68 -29.08
C ASP A 80 -0.41 -8.63 -29.76
N SER A 81 -0.62 -7.35 -29.40
CA SER A 81 0.05 -6.21 -30.03
C SER A 81 1.22 -5.70 -29.18
N SER A 82 1.84 -4.58 -29.59
CA SER A 82 3.06 -4.06 -28.97
C SER A 82 2.98 -2.60 -28.57
N ILE A 83 3.75 -2.22 -27.53
CA ILE A 83 3.95 -0.83 -27.10
C ILE A 83 5.37 -0.39 -27.44
N VAL A 84 5.48 0.77 -28.11
CA VAL A 84 6.78 1.37 -28.44
C VAL A 84 7.08 2.56 -27.54
N ILE A 85 8.11 2.44 -26.70
CA ILE A 85 8.66 3.52 -25.89
C ILE A 85 9.69 4.27 -26.74
N ARG A 86 9.20 5.08 -27.67
CA ARG A 86 10.00 5.73 -28.74
C ARG A 86 11.29 6.39 -28.26
N LYS A 87 11.25 7.17 -27.17
CA LYS A 87 12.42 7.88 -26.63
C LYS A 87 13.55 6.97 -26.15
N ARG A 88 13.27 5.68 -25.94
CA ARG A 88 14.23 4.68 -25.47
C ARG A 88 14.50 3.58 -26.50
N GLY A 89 13.82 3.60 -27.64
CA GLY A 89 13.93 2.53 -28.65
C GLY A 89 13.48 1.16 -28.14
N ILE A 90 12.59 1.11 -27.13
CA ILE A 90 12.12 -0.14 -26.52
C ILE A 90 10.76 -0.50 -27.12
N THR A 91 10.60 -1.75 -27.53
CA THR A 91 9.31 -2.34 -27.93
C THR A 91 8.97 -3.45 -26.94
N LEU A 92 7.76 -3.42 -26.40
CA LEU A 92 7.23 -4.43 -25.47
C LEU A 92 6.12 -5.20 -26.16
N GLN A 93 6.21 -6.54 -26.16
CA GLN A 93 5.23 -7.48 -26.67
C GLN A 93 5.32 -8.79 -25.88
N GLY A 94 4.27 -9.62 -25.92
CA GLY A 94 4.27 -10.94 -25.28
C GLY A 94 4.64 -10.84 -23.80
N ASP A 95 5.50 -11.74 -23.33
CA ASP A 95 5.92 -11.79 -21.93
C ASP A 95 6.50 -10.46 -21.42
N ALA A 96 7.28 -9.74 -22.22
CA ALA A 96 7.84 -8.44 -21.83
C ALA A 96 6.75 -7.38 -21.60
N LEU A 97 5.64 -7.45 -22.35
CA LEU A 97 4.48 -6.58 -22.14
C LEU A 97 3.66 -7.03 -20.92
N GLY A 98 3.54 -8.33 -20.68
CA GLY A 98 2.93 -8.91 -19.48
C GLY A 98 3.68 -8.50 -18.20
N ASP A 99 5.01 -8.60 -18.21
CA ASP A 99 5.86 -8.14 -17.12
C ASP A 99 5.67 -6.66 -16.84
N TYR A 100 5.56 -5.84 -17.89
CA TYR A 100 5.31 -4.42 -17.74
C TYR A 100 3.93 -4.11 -17.13
N ILE A 101 2.89 -4.91 -17.46
CA ILE A 101 1.57 -4.82 -16.80
C ILE A 101 1.72 -5.05 -15.30
N THR A 102 2.45 -6.10 -14.89
CA THR A 102 2.73 -6.38 -13.48
C THR A 102 3.42 -5.21 -12.79
N LYS A 103 4.43 -4.60 -13.43
CA LYS A 103 5.10 -3.41 -12.89
C LYS A 103 4.14 -2.24 -12.70
N ILE A 104 3.20 -2.00 -13.63
CA ILE A 104 2.19 -0.95 -13.48
C ILE A 104 1.26 -1.25 -12.30
N VAL A 105 0.85 -2.51 -12.10
CA VAL A 105 0.02 -2.92 -10.94
C VAL A 105 0.76 -2.64 -9.63
N GLU A 106 1.99 -3.13 -9.49
CA GLU A 106 2.84 -2.89 -8.31
C GLU A 106 2.95 -1.38 -8.01
N ARG A 107 3.13 -0.56 -9.04
CA ARG A 107 3.20 0.89 -8.92
C ARG A 107 1.90 1.51 -8.38
N ILE A 108 0.74 1.05 -8.85
CA ILE A 108 -0.57 1.50 -8.37
C ILE A 108 -0.72 1.15 -6.88
N ASP A 109 -0.32 -0.06 -6.48
CA ASP A 109 -0.44 -0.52 -5.09
C ASP A 109 0.43 0.30 -4.14
N VAL A 110 1.69 0.56 -4.52
CA VAL A 110 2.57 1.47 -3.77
C VAL A 110 1.93 2.86 -3.66
N THR A 111 1.36 3.37 -4.76
CA THR A 111 0.72 4.69 -4.78
C THR A 111 -0.50 4.76 -3.84
N ARG A 112 -1.34 3.72 -3.82
CA ARG A 112 -2.50 3.61 -2.92
C ARG A 112 -2.08 3.53 -1.45
N CYS A 113 -1.02 2.79 -1.15
CA CYS A 113 -0.45 2.75 0.19
C CYS A 113 0.02 4.14 0.65
N LEU A 114 0.74 4.88 -0.21
CA LEU A 114 1.19 6.24 0.10
C LEU A 114 0.00 7.18 0.35
N ALA A 115 -1.04 7.11 -0.48
CA ALA A 115 -2.27 7.87 -0.29
C ALA A 115 -2.93 7.56 1.05
N GLY A 116 -3.04 6.28 1.42
CA GLY A 116 -3.58 5.85 2.72
C GLY A 116 -2.78 6.41 3.89
N ASN A 117 -1.44 6.44 3.78
CA ASN A 117 -0.58 7.03 4.80
C ASN A 117 -0.74 8.55 4.92
N PHE A 118 -0.91 9.25 3.79
CA PHE A 118 -1.19 10.68 3.76
C PHE A 118 -2.51 11.01 4.46
N LEU A 119 -3.59 10.30 4.12
CA LEU A 119 -4.93 10.47 4.74
C LEU A 119 -4.96 10.10 6.23
N LYS A 120 -4.14 9.14 6.66
CA LYS A 120 -3.98 8.84 8.09
C LYS A 120 -3.28 10.00 8.80
N ARG A 121 -2.25 10.60 8.20
CA ARG A 121 -1.50 11.72 8.79
C ARG A 121 -2.36 12.99 8.88
N SER A 122 -3.10 13.33 7.83
CA SER A 122 -3.94 14.53 7.78
C SER A 122 -5.11 14.52 8.77
N ARG A 123 -5.53 13.33 9.24
CA ARG A 123 -6.57 13.18 10.27
C ARG A 123 -6.04 13.22 11.70
N SER A 124 -4.72 13.11 11.87
CA SER A 124 -4.06 13.14 13.18
C SER A 124 -3.38 14.49 13.46
N SER A 125 -3.51 15.45 12.56
CA SER A 125 -3.03 16.83 12.68
C SER A 125 -4.21 17.78 12.76
#